data_AF-A0A0F9ANY6-F1
#
_entry.id   AF-A0A0F9ANY6-F1
#
_cell.length_a   1.000
_cell.length_b   1.000
_cell.length_c   1.000
_cell.angle_alpha   90.00
_cell.angle_beta   90.00
_cell.angle_gamma   90.00
#
_symmetry.space_group_name_H-M   'P 1'
#
loop_
_entity.id
_entity.type
_entity.pdbx_description
1 polymer ?
#
loop_
_entity_poly.entity_id
_entity_poly.type
_entity_poly.pdbx_seq_one_letter_code
_entity_poly.pdbx_strand_id
1 'polypeptide(L)'
;LRIEYTASVLKNFLAVYDSFKKALDAENNDAEKQLLTHFYDQFMNVFKSYDAKPIEVKVNDSFDYSLHEALTSVEKEDLPENNIIEIIQDGFKYGKEVIRYAKVIVSRKPKPPPEPEPEPELESEEAGEEESAEDVKVEDTSPQEDSPKEETKKKKKVKEKKQKKHKEDKKEEKSN
;
A
#
# COMPACT_ATOMS: atom_id res chain seq x y z
N LEU A 1 20.58 -12.53 -24.31
CA LEU A 1 20.90 -13.93 -23.94
C LEU A 1 21.97 -14.07 -22.84
N ARG A 2 23.29 -13.96 -23.07
CA ARG A 2 24.29 -14.16 -21.96
C ARG A 2 24.08 -13.19 -20.79
N ILE A 3 23.91 -11.90 -21.09
CA ILE A 3 23.72 -10.82 -20.11
C ILE A 3 22.48 -11.07 -19.24
N GLU A 4 21.31 -11.32 -19.85
CA GLU A 4 20.05 -11.63 -19.14
C GLU A 4 20.18 -12.84 -18.21
N TYR A 5 20.86 -13.91 -18.64
CA TYR A 5 21.03 -15.10 -17.81
C TYR A 5 21.92 -14.81 -16.59
N THR A 6 23.05 -14.12 -16.78
CA THR A 6 23.91 -13.68 -15.67
C THR A 6 23.17 -12.74 -14.72
N ALA A 7 22.40 -11.79 -15.24
CA ALA A 7 21.54 -10.89 -14.46
C ALA A 7 20.50 -11.66 -13.62
N SER A 8 19.84 -12.66 -14.21
CA SER A 8 18.88 -13.53 -13.51
C SER A 8 19.53 -14.34 -12.39
N VAL A 9 20.71 -14.93 -12.65
CA VAL A 9 21.48 -15.66 -11.62
C VAL A 9 21.89 -14.74 -10.48
N LEU A 10 22.46 -13.56 -10.78
CA LEU A 10 22.85 -12.56 -9.77
C LEU A 10 21.65 -12.09 -8.94
N LYS A 11 20.49 -11.88 -9.59
CA LYS A 11 19.24 -11.48 -8.93
C LYS A 11 18.79 -12.49 -7.87
N ASN A 12 18.96 -13.78 -8.11
CA ASN A 12 18.61 -14.83 -7.14
C ASN A 12 19.50 -14.78 -5.87
N PHE A 13 20.76 -14.34 -5.99
CA PHE A 13 21.65 -14.16 -4.84
C PHE A 13 21.36 -12.88 -4.03
N LEU A 14 20.54 -11.94 -4.51
CA LEU A 14 20.23 -10.71 -3.78
C LEU A 14 19.45 -10.97 -2.47
N ALA A 15 18.73 -12.09 -2.35
CA ALA A 15 18.10 -12.47 -1.08
C ALA A 15 19.15 -12.81 0.00
N VAL A 16 20.33 -13.30 -0.41
CA VAL A 16 21.47 -13.55 0.49
C VAL A 16 22.12 -12.23 0.91
N TYR A 17 22.23 -11.26 -0.01
CA TYR A 17 22.66 -9.89 0.32
C TYR A 17 21.76 -9.25 1.39
N ASP A 18 20.44 -9.33 1.22
CA ASP A 18 19.49 -8.78 2.20
C ASP A 18 19.61 -9.48 3.57
N SER A 19 19.91 -10.78 3.55
CA SER A 19 20.16 -11.56 4.77
C SER A 19 21.45 -11.13 5.47
N PHE A 20 22.53 -10.84 4.71
CA PHE A 20 23.76 -10.27 5.25
C PHE A 20 23.52 -8.89 5.87
N LYS A 21 22.79 -7.99 5.19
CA LYS A 21 22.42 -6.67 5.74
C LYS A 21 21.70 -6.81 7.07
N LYS A 22 20.60 -7.58 7.08
CA LYS A 22 19.82 -7.82 8.29
C LYS A 22 20.64 -8.42 9.44
N ALA A 23 21.58 -9.32 9.15
CA ALA A 23 22.46 -9.90 10.16
C ALA A 23 23.50 -8.90 10.68
N LEU A 24 24.12 -8.10 9.79
CA LEU A 24 25.06 -7.04 10.17
C LEU A 24 24.41 -5.94 11.01
N ASP A 25 23.14 -5.61 10.73
CA ASP A 25 22.37 -4.61 11.48
C ASP A 25 21.86 -5.14 12.83
N ALA A 26 21.60 -6.45 12.94
CA ALA A 26 21.17 -7.10 14.18
C ALA A 26 22.33 -7.47 15.12
N GLU A 27 23.55 -7.64 14.61
CA GLU A 27 24.70 -8.09 15.40
C GLU A 27 25.31 -6.97 16.25
N ASN A 28 25.47 -7.26 17.55
CA ASN A 28 25.98 -6.35 18.57
C ASN A 28 27.36 -6.77 19.10
N ASN A 29 27.81 -8.01 18.87
CA ASN A 29 29.15 -8.45 19.21
C ASN A 29 30.15 -8.05 18.11
N ASP A 30 31.09 -7.15 18.44
CA ASP A 30 32.11 -6.65 17.51
C ASP A 30 32.91 -7.77 16.81
N ALA A 31 33.25 -8.86 17.51
CA ALA A 31 34.04 -9.94 16.95
C ALA A 31 33.26 -10.74 15.88
N GLU A 32 31.98 -11.02 16.16
CA GLU A 32 31.08 -11.71 15.23
C GLU A 32 30.71 -10.81 14.05
N LYS A 33 30.48 -9.52 14.30
CA LYS A 33 30.22 -8.49 13.28
C LYS A 33 31.41 -8.32 12.33
N GLN A 34 32.66 -8.34 12.83
CA GLN A 34 33.87 -8.31 12.00
C GLN A 34 33.99 -9.55 11.11
N LEU A 35 33.76 -10.75 11.67
CA LEU A 35 33.78 -11.99 10.89
C LEU A 35 32.68 -11.99 9.81
N LEU A 36 31.47 -11.57 10.14
CA LEU A 36 30.36 -11.45 9.20
C LEU A 36 30.65 -10.40 8.10
N THR A 37 31.28 -9.28 8.46
CA THR A 37 31.71 -8.25 7.50
C THR A 37 32.72 -8.83 6.50
N HIS A 38 33.67 -9.66 6.96
CA HIS A 38 34.62 -10.32 6.07
C HIS A 38 33.94 -11.22 5.02
N PHE A 39 32.95 -12.02 5.42
CA PHE A 39 32.18 -12.84 4.47
C PHE A 39 31.30 -12.01 3.53
N TYR A 40 30.70 -10.93 4.04
CA TYR A 40 29.97 -9.97 3.22
C TYR A 40 30.87 -9.30 2.17
N ASP A 41 32.09 -8.90 2.54
CA ASP A 41 33.05 -8.32 1.60
C ASP A 41 33.49 -9.32 0.53
N GLN A 42 33.74 -10.58 0.89
CA GLN A 42 34.00 -11.66 -0.07
C GLN A 42 32.83 -11.84 -1.05
N PHE A 43 31.58 -11.89 -0.54
CA PHE A 43 30.37 -11.97 -1.36
C PHE A 43 30.23 -10.77 -2.30
N MET A 44 30.45 -9.55 -1.79
CA MET A 44 30.40 -8.33 -2.58
C MET A 44 31.53 -8.25 -3.62
N ASN A 45 32.69 -8.85 -3.36
CA ASN A 45 33.78 -8.94 -4.34
C ASN A 45 33.41 -9.86 -5.51
N VAL A 46 32.63 -10.92 -5.29
CA VAL A 46 32.04 -11.71 -6.39
C VAL A 46 31.13 -10.83 -7.25
N PHE A 47 30.20 -10.09 -6.64
CA PHE A 47 29.31 -9.16 -7.37
C PHE A 47 30.11 -8.11 -8.17
N LYS A 48 31.11 -7.47 -7.56
CA LYS A 48 32.00 -6.51 -8.22
C LYS A 48 32.74 -7.10 -9.44
N SER A 49 33.12 -8.38 -9.39
CA SER A 49 33.82 -9.04 -10.52
C SER A 49 32.93 -9.24 -11.75
N TYR A 50 31.60 -9.27 -11.56
CA TYR A 50 30.60 -9.22 -12.63
C TYR A 50 30.14 -7.78 -12.96
N ASP A 51 30.77 -6.74 -12.41
CA ASP A 51 30.29 -5.34 -12.49
C ASP A 51 28.84 -5.17 -11.97
N ALA A 52 28.44 -6.00 -10.99
CA ALA A 52 27.21 -5.87 -10.25
C ALA A 52 27.45 -5.07 -8.96
N LYS A 53 26.66 -4.02 -8.75
CA LYS A 53 26.84 -3.03 -7.66
C LYS A 53 25.47 -2.61 -7.11
N PRO A 54 25.39 -2.25 -5.82
CA PRO A 54 24.20 -1.59 -5.30
C PRO A 54 23.96 -0.26 -6.04
N ILE A 55 22.71 0.16 -6.08
CA ILE A 55 22.32 1.51 -6.51
C ILE A 55 22.56 2.44 -5.32
N GLU A 56 23.26 3.54 -5.56
CA GLU A 56 23.50 4.57 -4.55
C GLU A 56 22.22 5.38 -4.38
N VAL A 57 21.58 5.26 -3.21
CA VAL A 57 20.35 5.95 -2.83
C VAL A 57 20.54 6.48 -1.41
N LYS A 58 20.09 7.70 -1.13
CA LYS A 58 20.14 8.31 0.21
C LYS A 58 18.77 8.83 0.61
N VAL A 59 18.58 8.94 1.93
CA VAL A 59 17.44 9.65 2.49
C VAL A 59 17.53 11.13 2.08
N ASN A 60 16.39 11.69 1.69
CA ASN A 60 16.18 13.01 1.07
C ASN A 60 16.59 13.15 -0.41
N ASP A 61 17.08 12.10 -1.08
CA ASP A 61 17.20 12.11 -2.54
C ASP A 61 15.80 12.15 -3.19
N SER A 62 15.69 12.73 -4.38
CA SER A 62 14.45 12.70 -5.17
C SER A 62 14.16 11.33 -5.76
N PHE A 63 12.89 10.95 -5.83
CA PHE A 63 12.47 9.66 -6.38
C PHE A 63 12.65 9.59 -7.91
N ASP A 64 13.42 8.60 -8.38
CA ASP A 64 13.62 8.28 -9.80
C ASP A 64 12.92 6.95 -10.15
N TYR A 65 11.94 7.02 -11.05
CA TYR A 65 11.18 5.87 -11.56
C TYR A 65 12.04 4.81 -12.27
N SER A 66 13.25 5.16 -12.71
CA SER A 66 14.19 4.23 -13.37
C SER A 66 15.10 3.47 -12.40
N LEU A 67 15.12 3.86 -11.11
CA LEU A 67 16.00 3.28 -10.09
C LEU A 67 15.24 2.79 -8.85
N HIS A 68 14.06 3.35 -8.55
CA HIS A 68 13.36 3.16 -7.28
C HIS A 68 11.94 2.59 -7.46
N GLU A 69 11.50 1.84 -6.45
CA GLU A 69 10.15 1.27 -6.31
C GLU A 69 9.54 1.84 -5.01
N ALA A 70 8.53 2.70 -5.14
CA ALA A 70 7.85 3.28 -3.97
C ALA A 70 6.88 2.26 -3.36
N LEU A 71 7.11 1.86 -2.11
CA LEU A 71 6.22 0.94 -1.38
C LEU A 71 5.00 1.65 -0.79
N THR A 72 5.20 2.86 -0.28
CA THR A 72 4.14 3.71 0.28
C THR A 72 4.60 5.17 0.32
N SER A 73 3.65 6.08 0.48
CA SER A 73 3.89 7.50 0.69
C SER A 73 3.47 7.91 2.10
N VAL A 74 4.32 8.65 2.82
CA VAL A 74 4.02 9.21 4.15
C VAL A 74 3.93 10.73 4.06
N GLU A 75 2.94 11.31 4.73
CA GLU A 75 2.78 12.76 4.81
C GLU A 75 3.88 13.37 5.68
N LYS A 76 4.66 14.30 5.11
CA LYS A 76 5.65 15.10 5.83
C LYS A 76 5.70 16.52 5.27
N GLU A 77 5.53 17.50 6.14
CA GLU A 77 5.60 18.93 5.80
C GLU A 77 7.06 19.40 5.65
N ASP A 78 7.98 18.82 6.43
CA ASP A 78 9.41 19.16 6.45
C ASP A 78 10.19 18.77 5.18
N LEU A 79 9.59 17.96 4.29
CA LEU A 79 10.25 17.42 3.11
C LEU A 79 9.54 17.83 1.80
N PRO A 80 10.30 18.04 0.70
CA PRO A 80 9.73 18.17 -0.64
C PRO A 80 8.90 16.95 -1.01
N GLU A 81 7.90 17.12 -1.89
CA GLU A 81 7.10 16.00 -2.38
C GLU A 81 7.94 15.06 -3.25
N ASN A 82 7.69 13.74 -3.16
CA ASN A 82 8.42 12.68 -3.86
C ASN A 82 9.92 12.57 -3.49
N ASN A 83 10.33 13.04 -2.31
CA ASN A 83 11.66 12.73 -1.75
C ASN A 83 11.64 11.44 -0.92
N ILE A 84 12.75 10.72 -0.91
CA ILE A 84 12.92 9.43 -0.20
C ILE A 84 13.03 9.68 1.30
N ILE A 85 12.09 9.15 2.07
CA ILE A 85 12.09 9.19 3.54
C ILE A 85 12.94 8.06 4.12
N GLU A 86 12.83 6.87 3.54
CA GLU A 86 13.43 5.64 4.06
C GLU A 86 13.75 4.67 2.92
N ILE A 87 14.84 3.93 3.04
CA ILE A 87 15.26 2.88 2.11
C ILE A 87 15.02 1.54 2.81
N ILE A 88 14.06 0.77 2.29
CA ILE A 88 13.61 -0.51 2.86
C ILE A 88 14.41 -1.68 2.28
N GLN A 89 14.87 -1.58 1.03
CA GLN A 89 15.67 -2.61 0.37
C GLN A 89 16.58 -1.97 -0.70
N ASP A 90 17.87 -2.24 -0.64
CA ASP A 90 18.85 -1.67 -1.59
C ASP A 90 18.58 -2.14 -3.03
N GLY A 91 18.61 -1.21 -3.97
CA GLY A 91 18.58 -1.53 -5.40
C GLY A 91 19.91 -2.10 -5.88
N PHE A 92 19.91 -2.81 -7.01
CA PHE A 92 21.12 -3.36 -7.64
C PHE A 92 21.10 -3.18 -9.16
N LYS A 93 22.26 -2.83 -9.69
CA LYS A 93 22.55 -2.75 -11.13
C LYS A 93 23.64 -3.75 -11.52
N TYR A 94 23.55 -4.26 -12.75
CA TYR A 94 24.55 -5.10 -13.41
C TYR A 94 24.99 -4.39 -14.68
N GLY A 95 26.20 -3.81 -14.67
CA GLY A 95 26.65 -2.87 -15.69
C GLY A 95 25.71 -1.67 -15.81
N LYS A 96 24.87 -1.66 -16.85
CA LYS A 96 23.87 -0.61 -17.14
C LYS A 96 22.43 -1.01 -16.83
N GLU A 97 22.16 -2.27 -16.52
CA GLU A 97 20.81 -2.82 -16.36
C GLU A 97 20.43 -2.90 -14.88
N VAL A 98 19.22 -2.44 -14.52
CA VAL A 98 18.71 -2.54 -13.15
C VAL A 98 18.11 -3.94 -12.94
N ILE A 99 18.78 -4.76 -12.12
CA ILE A 99 18.32 -6.13 -11.83
C ILE A 99 17.30 -6.15 -10.67
N ARG A 100 17.35 -5.14 -9.79
CA ARG A 100 16.40 -4.88 -8.71
C ARG A 100 16.34 -3.38 -8.43
N TYR A 101 15.14 -2.79 -8.45
CA TYR A 101 14.92 -1.40 -8.03
C TYR A 101 15.09 -1.27 -6.50
N ALA A 102 15.52 -0.10 -6.02
CA ALA A 102 15.59 0.17 -4.59
C ALA A 102 14.19 0.41 -4.03
N LYS A 103 13.78 -0.32 -2.99
CA LYS A 103 12.46 -0.11 -2.38
C LYS A 103 12.53 0.98 -1.34
N VAL A 104 11.66 1.97 -1.49
CA VAL A 104 11.71 3.20 -0.70
C VAL A 104 10.32 3.61 -0.22
N ILE A 105 10.30 4.37 0.86
CA ILE A 105 9.14 5.15 1.29
C ILE A 105 9.37 6.58 0.83
N VAL A 106 8.36 7.18 0.19
CA VAL A 106 8.43 8.56 -0.30
C VAL A 106 7.58 9.52 0.52
N SER A 107 7.92 10.79 0.46
CA SER A 107 7.16 11.89 1.06
C SER A 107 6.04 12.34 0.13
N ARG A 108 4.90 12.66 0.74
CA ARG A 108 3.77 13.33 0.09
C ARG A 108 3.43 14.59 0.88
N LYS A 109 2.99 15.64 0.21
CA LYS A 109 2.43 16.81 0.90
C LYS A 109 0.97 16.54 1.28
N PRO A 110 0.52 16.93 2.49
CA PRO A 110 -0.90 16.90 2.82
C PRO A 110 -1.66 17.76 1.80
N LYS A 111 -2.75 17.23 1.23
CA LYS A 111 -3.57 18.01 0.30
C LYS A 111 -4.16 19.20 1.08
N PRO A 112 -4.08 20.45 0.58
CA PRO A 112 -4.80 21.55 1.20
C PRO A 112 -6.28 21.18 1.35
N PRO A 113 -6.97 21.62 2.42
CA PRO A 113 -8.39 21.34 2.61
C PRO A 113 -9.17 21.67 1.34
N PRO A 114 -10.15 20.85 0.93
CA PRO A 114 -10.98 21.21 -0.21
C PRO A 114 -11.58 22.59 0.05
N GLU A 115 -11.37 23.52 -0.88
CA GLU A 115 -12.08 24.79 -0.90
C GLU A 115 -13.58 24.47 -0.87
N PRO A 116 -14.39 25.22 -0.11
CA PRO A 116 -15.83 24.96 -0.03
C PRO A 116 -16.38 25.00 -1.46
N GLU A 117 -16.95 23.87 -1.91
CA GLU A 117 -17.71 23.84 -3.15
C GLU A 117 -18.76 24.96 -3.07
N PRO A 118 -18.87 25.83 -4.09
CA PRO A 118 -19.89 26.87 -4.06
C PRO A 118 -21.25 26.20 -3.88
N GLU A 119 -22.00 26.65 -2.87
CA GLU A 119 -23.34 26.13 -2.63
C GLU A 119 -24.14 26.23 -3.94
N PRO A 120 -24.88 25.18 -4.34
CA PRO A 120 -25.63 25.23 -5.58
C PRO A 120 -26.59 26.41 -5.52
N GLU A 121 -26.43 27.36 -6.44
CA GLU A 121 -27.37 28.48 -6.58
C GLU A 121 -28.75 27.87 -6.79
N LEU A 122 -29.67 28.21 -5.88
CA LEU A 122 -31.05 27.75 -5.95
C LEU A 122 -31.71 28.37 -7.18
N GLU A 123 -31.76 27.61 -8.28
CA GLU A 123 -32.66 27.92 -9.38
C GLU A 123 -34.09 27.94 -8.82
N SER A 124 -34.65 29.14 -8.76
CA SER A 124 -36.04 29.34 -8.36
C SER A 124 -36.94 28.92 -9.51
N GLU A 125 -37.64 27.80 -9.36
CA GLU A 125 -38.74 27.43 -10.25
C GLU A 125 -39.83 28.51 -10.15
N GLU A 126 -39.96 29.36 -11.18
CA GLU A 126 -41.12 30.23 -11.33
C GLU A 126 -42.37 29.40 -11.60
N ALA A 127 -43.41 29.63 -10.80
CA ALA A 127 -44.70 29.00 -10.99
C ALA A 127 -45.39 29.54 -12.26
N GLY A 128 -45.79 28.63 -13.15
CA GLY A 128 -46.74 28.89 -14.23
C GLY A 128 -48.02 28.08 -14.01
N GLU A 129 -49.07 28.73 -13.50
CA GLU A 129 -50.43 28.20 -13.51
C GLU A 129 -51.07 28.41 -14.90
N GLU A 130 -51.85 27.44 -15.41
CA GLU A 130 -52.99 27.75 -16.29
C GLU A 130 -54.02 26.59 -16.38
N GLU A 131 -55.29 26.95 -16.57
CA GLU A 131 -56.49 26.09 -16.48
C GLU A 131 -57.46 26.30 -17.67
N SER A 132 -58.41 25.41 -17.98
CA SER A 132 -58.54 23.94 -17.80
C SER A 132 -59.77 23.48 -18.61
N ALA A 133 -59.95 22.18 -18.90
CA ALA A 133 -61.21 21.68 -19.50
C ALA A 133 -61.44 20.15 -19.38
N GLU A 134 -62.54 19.80 -18.67
CA GLU A 134 -63.64 18.85 -18.98
C GLU A 134 -63.56 17.94 -20.24
N ASP A 135 -64.11 16.71 -20.31
CA ASP A 135 -64.74 15.74 -19.36
C ASP A 135 -64.89 14.36 -20.10
N VAL A 136 -65.70 13.43 -19.56
CA VAL A 136 -66.32 12.21 -20.12
C VAL A 136 -65.86 10.85 -19.54
N LYS A 137 -66.85 10.15 -18.94
CA LYS A 137 -66.83 8.83 -18.28
C LYS A 137 -67.00 7.64 -19.26
N VAL A 138 -66.67 6.42 -18.82
CA VAL A 138 -67.58 5.33 -18.34
C VAL A 138 -66.80 4.01 -18.10
N GLU A 139 -67.35 3.14 -17.23
CA GLU A 139 -66.95 1.77 -16.81
C GLU A 139 -66.69 0.76 -17.97
N ASP A 140 -66.16 -0.46 -17.82
CA ASP A 140 -66.41 -1.51 -16.80
C ASP A 140 -65.38 -2.70 -16.83
N THR A 141 -65.45 -3.61 -15.84
CA THR A 141 -64.93 -5.00 -15.75
C THR A 141 -63.44 -5.32 -15.43
N SER A 142 -63.15 -5.49 -14.13
CA SER A 142 -62.63 -6.70 -13.41
C SER A 142 -62.19 -7.99 -14.16
N PRO A 143 -61.47 -8.97 -13.52
CA PRO A 143 -60.43 -8.93 -12.47
C PRO A 143 -59.32 -10.05 -12.56
N GLN A 144 -58.44 -10.17 -11.54
CA GLN A 144 -57.55 -11.32 -11.17
C GLN A 144 -56.31 -11.60 -12.09
N GLU A 145 -55.17 -12.19 -11.67
CA GLU A 145 -54.59 -12.72 -10.40
C GLU A 145 -53.12 -12.21 -10.25
N ASP A 146 -52.36 -12.24 -9.14
CA ASP A 146 -52.63 -12.18 -7.68
C ASP A 146 -51.31 -11.78 -6.92
N SER A 147 -50.62 -12.71 -6.24
CA SER A 147 -49.64 -12.47 -5.16
C SER A 147 -48.50 -13.55 -5.16
N PRO A 148 -47.53 -13.65 -4.21
CA PRO A 148 -47.24 -12.84 -3.01
C PRO A 148 -45.75 -12.49 -2.70
N LYS A 149 -45.58 -11.85 -1.53
CA LYS A 149 -44.38 -11.37 -0.83
C LYS A 149 -43.43 -12.48 -0.32
N GLU A 150 -42.15 -12.14 -0.10
CA GLU A 150 -41.28 -12.42 1.10
C GLU A 150 -39.81 -11.98 0.81
N GLU A 151 -38.91 -11.64 1.73
CA GLU A 151 -38.93 -11.55 3.20
C GLU A 151 -37.91 -10.49 3.70
N THR A 152 -38.20 -9.80 4.81
CA THR A 152 -37.18 -9.00 5.56
C THR A 152 -36.73 -9.74 6.81
N LYS A 153 -35.45 -10.15 6.92
CA LYS A 153 -34.68 -10.29 8.20
C LYS A 153 -33.29 -10.92 8.02
N LYS A 154 -32.22 -10.12 8.21
CA LYS A 154 -30.96 -10.60 8.86
C LYS A 154 -30.02 -9.48 9.36
N LYS A 155 -30.56 -8.46 10.03
CA LYS A 155 -29.80 -7.73 11.08
C LYS A 155 -29.85 -8.53 12.39
N LYS A 156 -28.82 -8.39 13.24
CA LYS A 156 -28.75 -8.84 14.65
C LYS A 156 -28.72 -10.37 14.93
N LYS A 157 -27.56 -11.00 14.64
CA LYS A 157 -26.89 -12.08 15.40
C LYS A 157 -25.59 -12.40 14.63
N VAL A 158 -24.45 -11.78 14.96
CA VAL A 158 -23.35 -12.43 15.70
C VAL A 158 -22.58 -11.44 16.62
N LYS A 159 -23.04 -10.19 16.76
CA LYS A 159 -22.40 -9.12 17.57
C LYS A 159 -22.44 -9.35 19.11
N GLU A 160 -22.60 -10.59 19.55
CA GLU A 160 -22.76 -11.00 20.95
C GLU A 160 -22.00 -12.31 21.28
N LYS A 161 -20.94 -12.66 20.52
CA LYS A 161 -20.11 -13.84 20.83
C LYS A 161 -18.58 -13.63 20.86
N LYS A 162 -18.07 -12.41 20.65
CA LYS A 162 -16.62 -12.12 20.71
C LYS A 162 -16.13 -11.31 21.93
N GLN A 163 -17.02 -10.87 22.81
CA GLN A 163 -16.64 -10.28 24.12
C GLN A 163 -16.48 -11.31 25.25
N LYS A 164 -16.82 -12.58 25.04
CA LYS A 164 -16.65 -13.63 26.06
C LYS A 164 -15.30 -14.35 26.06
N LYS A 165 -14.48 -14.21 24.99
CA LYS A 165 -13.16 -14.84 24.92
C LYS A 165 -12.03 -14.06 25.60
N HIS A 166 -12.27 -12.82 26.04
CA HIS A 166 -11.24 -11.96 26.62
C HIS A 166 -11.10 -12.08 28.16
N LYS A 167 -11.76 -13.07 28.78
CA LYS A 167 -11.92 -13.18 30.25
C LYS A 167 -11.55 -14.54 30.86
N GLU A 168 -11.13 -15.52 30.06
CA GLU A 168 -10.64 -16.82 30.56
C GLU A 168 -9.11 -16.89 30.52
N ASP A 169 -8.45 -16.57 29.39
CA ASP A 169 -6.98 -16.62 29.27
C ASP A 169 -6.24 -15.73 30.31
N LYS A 170 -6.88 -14.65 30.78
CA LYS A 170 -6.31 -13.73 31.79
C LYS A 170 -6.43 -14.24 33.24
N LYS A 171 -6.77 -15.52 33.44
CA LYS A 171 -6.86 -16.16 34.76
C LYS A 171 -5.80 -17.25 35.00
N GLU A 172 -5.13 -17.75 33.97
CA GLU A 172 -4.02 -18.72 34.12
C GLU A 172 -2.67 -18.03 34.38
N GLU A 173 -2.44 -16.84 33.81
CA GLU A 173 -1.19 -16.05 33.98
C GLU A 173 -1.04 -15.37 35.36
N LYS A 174 -1.74 -15.86 36.38
CA LYS A 174 -1.63 -15.42 37.79
C LYS A 174 -1.51 -16.59 38.78
N SER A 175 -1.18 -17.79 38.31
CA SER A 175 -1.08 -18.99 39.16
C SER A 175 0.11 -19.90 38.84
N ASN A 176 1.14 -19.39 38.13
CA ASN A 176 2.47 -19.99 37.96
C ASN A 176 3.52 -18.90 38.18
#